data_AF-A0A922VV62-F1
#
_entry.id   AF-A0A922VV62-F1
#
_cell.length_a   1.000
_cell.length_b   1.000
_cell.length_c   1.000
_cell.angle_alpha   90.00
_cell.angle_beta   90.00
_cell.angle_gamma   90.00
#
_symmetry.space_group_name_H-M   'P 1'
#
loop_
_entity.id
_entity.type
_entity.pdbx_description
1 polymer ?
#
loop_
_entity_poly.entity_id
_entity_poly.type
_entity_poly.pdbx_seq_one_letter_code
_entity_poly.pdbx_strand_id
1 'polypeptide(L)'
;MSAEAQIHTDIEALRARISDTQELYREVCTVLFFRYGITPTANKLYQYVRKGSMSAPAEALMKFWEDLREKSRVRIEHPDLPDAVKSAAGDLVATLWTQAQAAAQEGFAVFRSEARVAVLEAQTTCTSIENDRKVALQELDFARQSAQAASERTLQLERDLAAERAGKEALAFQLADACRQQSSLEAALAEARHDFTAELEKLRQALLRSEERCDDSEKRALLEIDKERTVAVKLHKELAQARHNHQETEDRNRAEVTQLQHNLGELRQELGIAEGALQEIRATSQRQAEQLHLFSVALAERDTQKALMQRELVICQGNVASLTEELLPFRTVAPTIHGASKPKKRRKTGSD
;
A
#
# COMPACT_ATOMS: atom_id res chain seq x y z
N MET A 1 19.61 75.36 79.59
CA MET A 1 20.14 75.24 80.96
C MET A 1 19.89 76.56 81.66
N SER A 2 19.33 76.55 82.87
CA SER A 2 18.97 77.78 83.58
C SER A 2 20.22 78.64 83.83
N ALA A 3 20.11 79.96 83.64
CA ALA A 3 21.19 80.90 83.87
C ALA A 3 21.76 80.80 85.31
N GLU A 4 20.93 80.43 86.29
CA GLU A 4 21.33 80.26 87.69
C GLU A 4 22.26 79.06 87.91
N ALA A 5 22.07 77.97 87.14
CA ALA A 5 22.91 76.78 87.23
C ALA A 5 24.33 77.07 86.71
N GLN A 6 24.42 77.84 85.62
CA GLN A 6 25.71 78.26 85.07
C GLN A 6 26.43 79.26 85.99
N ILE A 7 25.69 80.19 86.62
CA ILE A 7 26.23 81.12 87.63
C ILE A 7 26.84 80.34 88.80
N HIS A 8 26.14 79.30 89.31
CA HIS A 8 26.66 78.48 90.40
C HIS A 8 27.95 77.75 90.04
N THR A 9 28.03 77.16 88.85
CA THR A 9 29.24 76.45 88.39
C THR A 9 30.43 77.39 88.25
N ASP A 10 30.23 78.57 87.69
CA ASP A 10 31.30 79.56 87.53
C ASP A 10 31.78 80.10 88.89
N ILE A 11 30.88 80.29 89.85
CA ILE A 11 31.23 80.71 91.21
C ILE A 11 31.96 79.61 91.99
N GLU A 12 31.57 78.34 91.81
CA GLU A 12 32.28 77.20 92.40
C GLU A 12 33.71 77.06 91.84
N ALA A 13 33.89 77.29 90.54
CA ALA A 13 35.21 77.33 89.91
C ALA A 13 36.08 78.48 90.45
N LEU A 14 35.50 79.66 90.70
CA LEU A 14 36.20 80.79 91.33
C LEU A 14 36.58 80.47 92.78
N ARG A 15 35.70 79.81 93.53
CA ARG A 15 35.93 79.39 94.92
C ARG A 15 37.07 78.38 95.05
N ALA A 16 37.32 77.58 94.02
CA ALA A 16 38.44 76.64 93.98
C ALA A 16 39.79 77.32 93.73
N ARG A 17 39.81 78.50 93.10
CA ARG A 17 41.03 79.22 92.71
C ARG A 17 41.42 80.32 93.70
N ILE A 18 40.44 80.95 94.35
CA ILE A 18 40.66 82.10 95.24
C ILE A 18 40.40 81.67 96.68
N SER A 19 41.45 81.70 97.50
CA SER A 19 41.38 81.30 98.90
C SER A 19 40.96 82.43 99.83
N ASP A 20 41.21 83.70 99.45
CA ASP A 20 40.79 84.87 100.21
C ASP A 20 39.29 85.16 100.03
N THR A 21 38.62 85.44 101.13
CA THR A 21 37.17 85.61 101.17
C THR A 21 36.75 86.96 100.57
N GLN A 22 37.53 88.03 100.80
CA GLN A 22 37.20 89.37 100.28
C GLN A 22 37.40 89.43 98.78
N GLU A 23 38.51 88.89 98.28
CA GLU A 23 38.78 88.81 96.85
C GLU A 23 37.76 87.93 96.11
N LEU A 24 37.34 86.81 96.72
CA LEU A 24 36.27 85.97 96.18
C LEU A 24 34.94 86.74 96.05
N TYR A 25 34.58 87.55 97.04
CA TYR A 25 33.38 88.39 96.95
C TYR A 25 33.48 89.42 95.81
N ARG A 26 34.66 90.02 95.59
CA ARG A 26 34.87 90.98 94.49
C ARG A 26 34.76 90.31 93.12
N GLU A 27 35.36 89.13 92.93
CA GLU A 27 35.27 88.40 91.65
C GLU A 27 33.87 87.82 91.39
N VAL A 28 33.11 87.51 92.44
CA VAL A 28 31.70 87.14 92.26
C VAL A 28 30.88 88.36 91.84
N CYS A 29 31.18 89.57 92.36
CA CYS A 29 30.57 90.80 91.86
C CYS A 29 30.90 91.04 90.37
N THR A 30 32.16 90.82 89.94
CA THR A 30 32.56 91.02 88.53
C THR A 30 31.84 90.05 87.61
N VAL A 31 31.76 88.77 87.96
CA VAL A 31 31.07 87.76 87.15
C VAL A 31 29.56 88.04 87.07
N LEU A 32 28.91 88.31 88.21
CA LEU A 32 27.47 88.62 88.22
C LEU A 32 27.14 89.84 87.36
N PHE A 33 27.93 90.90 87.49
CA PHE A 33 27.66 92.17 86.80
C PHE A 33 28.03 92.11 85.30
N PHE A 34 29.23 91.68 84.94
CA PHE A 34 29.71 91.76 83.55
C PHE A 34 29.28 90.60 82.67
N ARG A 35 29.24 89.38 83.22
CA ARG A 35 28.94 88.18 82.42
C ARG A 35 27.46 87.87 82.36
N TYR A 36 26.73 88.16 83.44
CA TYR A 36 25.32 87.82 83.58
C TYR A 36 24.39 89.04 83.64
N GLY A 37 24.91 90.26 83.75
CA GLY A 37 24.09 91.48 83.79
C GLY A 37 23.23 91.63 85.04
N ILE A 38 23.53 90.90 86.12
CA ILE A 38 22.77 90.95 87.38
C ILE A 38 23.46 91.92 88.35
N THR A 39 22.71 92.88 88.88
CA THR A 39 23.22 93.80 89.91
C THR A 39 23.54 93.02 91.19
N PRO A 40 24.81 92.95 91.63
CA PRO A 40 25.16 92.24 92.85
C PRO A 40 24.50 92.95 94.06
N THR A 41 23.89 92.17 94.94
CA THR A 41 23.37 92.64 96.24
C THR A 41 24.00 91.82 97.36
N ALA A 42 24.13 92.41 98.56
CA ALA A 42 24.80 91.75 99.69
C ALA A 42 24.18 90.36 100.00
N ASN A 43 22.86 90.24 99.92
CA ASN A 43 22.16 88.96 100.10
C ASN A 43 22.49 87.92 99.02
N LYS A 44 22.54 88.31 97.74
CA LYS A 44 22.87 87.36 96.65
C LYS A 44 24.32 86.90 96.76
N LEU A 45 25.25 87.82 97.00
CA LEU A 45 26.66 87.49 97.20
C LEU A 45 26.84 86.49 98.35
N TYR A 46 26.16 86.71 99.47
CA TYR A 46 26.20 85.80 100.60
C TYR A 46 25.63 84.41 100.24
N GLN A 47 24.51 84.35 99.53
CA GLN A 47 23.87 83.09 99.12
C GLN A 47 24.77 82.21 98.22
N TYR A 48 25.59 82.84 97.37
CA TYR A 48 26.49 82.13 96.45
C TYR A 48 27.84 81.75 97.09
N VAL A 49 28.44 82.61 97.92
CA VAL A 49 29.79 82.38 98.47
C VAL A 49 29.78 81.62 99.80
N ARG A 50 28.74 81.84 100.63
CA ARG A 50 28.50 81.22 101.94
C ARG A 50 29.77 81.07 102.81
N LYS A 51 30.59 82.11 102.91
CA LYS A 51 31.82 82.17 103.74
C LYS A 51 32.01 83.59 104.30
N GLY A 52 32.46 83.71 105.56
CA GLY A 52 32.82 84.99 106.18
C GLY A 52 31.74 85.58 107.10
N SER A 53 32.04 86.72 107.72
CA SER A 53 31.14 87.45 108.62
C SER A 53 30.01 88.16 107.84
N MET A 54 28.91 88.49 108.54
CA MET A 54 27.74 89.14 107.94
C MET A 54 28.03 90.49 107.26
N SER A 55 29.10 91.20 107.63
CA SER A 55 29.46 92.51 107.07
C SER A 55 30.35 92.45 105.81
N ALA A 56 31.01 91.31 105.55
CA ALA A 56 31.96 91.17 104.44
C ALA A 56 31.35 91.34 103.02
N PRO A 57 30.13 90.85 102.72
CA PRO A 57 29.52 91.04 101.40
C PRO A 57 29.19 92.50 101.07
N ALA A 58 28.83 93.29 102.09
CA ALA A 58 28.46 94.69 101.90
C ALA A 58 29.69 95.57 101.63
N GLU A 59 30.81 95.31 102.32
CA GLU A 59 32.07 96.04 102.12
C GLU A 59 32.68 95.75 100.75
N ALA A 60 32.71 94.47 100.33
CA ALA A 60 33.22 94.09 99.01
C ALA A 60 32.37 94.68 97.87
N LEU A 61 31.05 94.80 98.06
CA LEU A 61 30.15 95.42 97.11
C LEU A 61 30.39 96.94 97.01
N MET A 62 30.61 97.64 98.13
CA MET A 62 30.93 99.07 98.11
C MET A 62 32.25 99.34 97.36
N LYS A 63 33.31 98.58 97.68
CA LYS A 63 34.61 98.68 97.00
C LYS A 63 34.50 98.36 95.50
N PHE A 64 33.71 97.36 95.11
CA PHE A 64 33.48 97.04 93.70
C PHE A 64 32.83 98.20 92.92
N TRP A 65 31.81 98.84 93.49
CA TRP A 65 31.14 99.99 92.84
C TRP A 65 31.98 101.26 92.83
N GLU A 66 32.93 101.39 93.74
CA GLU A 66 33.94 102.46 93.75
C GLU A 66 34.96 102.22 92.62
N ASP A 67 35.58 101.03 92.58
CA ASP A 67 36.53 100.62 91.54
C ASP A 67 35.94 100.70 90.13
N LEU A 68 34.68 100.29 89.96
CA LEU A 68 33.99 100.34 88.67
C LEU A 68 33.73 101.78 88.20
N ARG A 69 33.40 102.68 89.14
CA ARG A 69 33.22 104.11 88.85
C ARG A 69 34.55 104.81 88.56
N GLU A 70 35.63 104.39 89.21
CA GLU A 70 36.99 104.88 88.92
C GLU A 70 37.43 104.48 87.50
N LYS A 71 37.27 103.19 87.14
CA LYS A 71 37.74 102.63 85.86
C LYS A 71 36.92 103.03 84.64
N SER A 72 35.67 103.45 84.83
CA SER A 72 34.78 103.90 83.74
C SER A 72 34.91 105.40 83.44
N ARG A 73 35.68 106.16 84.23
CA ARG A 73 35.95 107.57 83.95
C ARG A 73 37.02 107.73 82.87
N VAL A 74 36.65 108.29 81.74
CA VAL A 74 37.60 108.81 80.75
C VAL A 74 38.12 110.16 81.24
N ARG A 75 39.24 110.16 81.96
CA ARG A 75 39.96 111.40 82.33
C ARG A 75 41.13 111.60 81.38
N ILE A 76 41.14 112.73 80.67
CA ILE A 76 42.34 113.23 80.00
C ILE A 76 43.17 113.93 81.09
N GLU A 77 44.07 113.18 81.74
CA GLU A 77 44.97 113.77 82.72
C GLU A 77 46.12 114.48 82.02
N HIS A 78 46.02 115.80 81.93
CA HIS A 78 47.11 116.71 81.64
C HIS A 78 47.13 117.80 82.73
N PRO A 79 48.27 118.04 83.40
CA PRO A 79 48.32 118.85 84.63
C PRO A 79 47.92 120.32 84.46
N ASP A 80 48.00 120.88 83.24
CA ASP A 80 47.73 122.30 82.99
C ASP A 80 46.38 122.60 82.29
N LEU A 81 45.48 121.60 82.13
CA LEU A 81 44.18 121.82 81.47
C LEU A 81 43.05 122.10 82.50
N PRO A 82 42.30 123.21 82.35
CA PRO A 82 41.10 123.49 83.15
C PRO A 82 40.05 122.38 83.05
N ASP A 83 39.41 122.04 84.16
CA ASP A 83 38.44 120.92 84.25
C ASP A 83 37.27 121.03 83.25
N ALA A 84 36.86 122.26 82.91
CA ALA A 84 35.84 122.51 81.89
C ALA A 84 36.24 121.98 80.50
N VAL A 85 37.52 122.10 80.13
CA VAL A 85 38.05 121.64 78.82
C VAL A 85 38.22 120.12 78.82
N LYS A 86 38.63 119.53 79.95
CA LYS A 86 38.72 118.07 80.11
C LYS A 86 37.35 117.39 79.99
N SER A 87 36.32 117.97 80.61
CA SER A 87 34.94 117.46 80.48
C SER A 87 34.46 117.55 79.04
N ALA A 88 34.60 118.72 78.40
CA ALA A 88 34.16 118.92 77.02
C ALA A 88 34.86 117.99 76.02
N ALA A 89 36.16 117.72 76.21
CA ALA A 89 36.90 116.77 75.37
C ALA A 89 36.48 115.31 75.61
N GLY A 90 36.22 114.92 76.86
CA GLY A 90 35.67 113.60 77.20
C GLY A 90 34.28 113.36 76.60
N ASP A 91 33.42 114.38 76.66
CA ASP A 91 32.08 114.36 76.06
C ASP A 91 32.15 114.25 74.53
N LEU A 92 33.10 114.95 73.90
CA LEU A 92 33.32 114.87 72.46
C LEU A 92 33.84 113.48 72.03
N VAL A 93 34.77 112.88 72.77
CA VAL A 93 35.25 111.51 72.47
C VAL A 93 34.14 110.48 72.70
N ALA A 94 33.32 110.64 73.74
CA ALA A 94 32.19 109.75 73.99
C ALA A 94 31.13 109.85 72.88
N THR A 95 30.82 111.07 72.41
CA THR A 95 29.89 111.28 71.29
C THR A 95 30.46 110.74 69.97
N LEU A 96 31.74 110.96 69.67
CA LEU A 96 32.39 110.35 68.49
C LEU A 96 32.40 108.82 68.56
N TRP A 97 32.72 108.24 69.72
CA TRP A 97 32.73 106.79 69.91
C TRP A 97 31.33 106.19 69.73
N THR A 98 30.32 106.79 70.32
CA THR A 98 28.93 106.35 70.16
C THR A 98 28.44 106.47 68.71
N GLN A 99 28.81 107.56 68.01
CA GLN A 99 28.50 107.72 66.58
C GLN A 99 29.22 106.70 65.71
N ALA A 100 30.52 106.46 65.94
CA ALA A 100 31.30 105.46 65.22
C ALA A 100 30.76 104.04 65.47
N GLN A 101 30.40 103.73 66.72
CA GLN A 101 29.80 102.46 67.09
C GLN A 101 28.42 102.26 66.45
N ALA A 102 27.59 103.31 66.39
CA ALA A 102 26.30 103.29 65.72
C ALA A 102 26.47 103.07 64.20
N ALA A 103 27.36 103.82 63.55
CA ALA A 103 27.65 103.65 62.11
C ALA A 103 28.22 102.25 61.79
N ALA A 104 29.08 101.70 62.64
CA ALA A 104 29.60 100.34 62.48
C ALA A 104 28.51 99.28 62.66
N GLN A 105 27.59 99.46 63.61
CA GLN A 105 26.44 98.55 63.80
C GLN A 105 25.47 98.62 62.63
N GLU A 106 25.20 99.81 62.09
CA GLU A 106 24.36 100.01 60.91
C GLU A 106 24.99 99.35 59.67
N GLY A 107 26.27 99.63 59.40
CA GLY A 107 27.00 98.98 58.30
C GLY A 107 27.05 97.46 58.41
N PHE A 108 27.25 96.92 59.63
CA PHE A 108 27.19 95.48 59.87
C PHE A 108 25.78 94.90 59.66
N ALA A 109 24.73 95.63 60.07
CA ALA A 109 23.35 95.21 59.85
C ALA A 109 23.00 95.15 58.36
N VAL A 110 23.43 96.15 57.58
CA VAL A 110 23.28 96.19 56.11
C VAL A 110 24.00 95.01 55.48
N PHE A 111 25.29 94.83 55.75
CA PHE A 111 26.07 93.70 55.22
C PHE A 111 25.47 92.35 55.59
N ARG A 112 24.99 92.19 56.82
CA ARG A 112 24.32 90.95 57.26
C ARG A 112 23.01 90.71 56.53
N SER A 113 22.26 91.76 56.19
CA SER A 113 21.02 91.64 55.41
C SER A 113 21.32 91.25 53.96
N GLU A 114 22.32 91.88 53.33
CA GLU A 114 22.75 91.58 51.96
C GLU A 114 23.29 90.16 51.84
N ALA A 115 24.14 89.72 52.79
CA ALA A 115 24.65 88.37 52.82
C ALA A 115 23.53 87.33 53.00
N ARG A 116 22.49 87.63 53.79
CA ARG A 116 21.32 86.75 53.92
C ARG A 116 20.51 86.65 52.64
N VAL A 117 20.34 87.76 51.92
CA VAL A 117 19.66 87.77 50.62
C VAL A 117 20.46 86.94 49.61
N ALA A 118 21.77 87.16 49.50
CA ALA A 118 22.63 86.41 48.60
C ALA A 118 22.63 84.89 48.91
N VAL A 119 22.64 84.51 50.20
CA VAL A 119 22.53 83.09 50.61
C VAL A 119 21.17 82.51 50.24
N LEU A 120 20.08 83.27 50.43
CA LEU A 120 18.74 82.83 50.06
C LEU A 120 18.62 82.63 48.54
N GLU A 121 19.13 83.57 47.75
CA GLU A 121 19.16 83.49 46.28
C GLU A 121 20.01 82.31 45.78
N ALA A 122 21.18 82.07 46.41
CA ALA A 122 21.99 80.89 46.11
C ALA A 122 21.26 79.59 46.47
N GLN A 123 20.54 79.55 47.59
CA GLN A 123 19.75 78.38 47.98
C GLN A 123 18.59 78.11 47.03
N THR A 124 17.83 79.15 46.65
CA THR A 124 16.71 78.98 45.71
C THR A 124 17.20 78.52 44.34
N THR A 125 18.29 79.10 43.83
CA THR A 125 18.91 78.66 42.56
C THR A 125 19.43 77.23 42.64
N CYS A 126 20.11 76.83 43.72
CA CYS A 126 20.53 75.44 43.94
C CYS A 126 19.33 74.48 43.92
N THR A 127 18.25 74.80 44.66
CA THR A 127 17.06 73.94 44.69
C THR A 127 16.37 73.86 43.33
N SER A 128 16.34 74.95 42.54
CA SER A 128 15.81 74.94 41.18
C SER A 128 16.62 74.01 40.28
N ILE A 129 17.95 74.17 40.28
CA ILE A 129 18.86 73.33 39.46
C ILE A 129 18.76 71.85 39.87
N GLU A 130 18.63 71.56 41.17
CA GLU A 130 18.43 70.19 41.65
C GLU A 130 17.10 69.59 41.18
N ASN A 131 16.03 70.39 41.16
CA ASN A 131 14.73 69.95 40.66
C ASN A 131 14.77 69.74 39.14
N ASP A 132 15.35 70.67 38.38
CA ASP A 132 15.52 70.55 36.93
C ASP A 132 16.37 69.33 36.57
N ARG A 133 17.44 69.07 37.34
CA ARG A 133 18.25 67.85 37.20
C ARG A 133 17.44 66.59 37.47
N LYS A 134 16.59 66.57 38.51
CA LYS A 134 15.73 65.40 38.81
C LYS A 134 14.74 65.15 37.67
N VAL A 135 14.11 66.18 37.13
CA VAL A 135 13.19 66.07 35.99
C VAL A 135 13.94 65.54 34.76
N ALA A 136 15.10 66.11 34.43
CA ALA A 136 15.90 65.66 33.29
C ALA A 136 16.36 64.20 33.44
N LEU A 137 16.70 63.75 34.65
CA LEU A 137 17.04 62.34 34.91
C LEU A 137 15.83 61.42 34.73
N GLN A 138 14.64 61.83 35.17
CA GLN A 138 13.41 61.06 34.98
C GLN A 138 13.05 60.95 33.48
N GLU A 139 13.17 62.03 32.72
CA GLU A 139 12.96 62.03 31.28
C GLU A 139 13.98 61.13 30.55
N LEU A 140 15.24 61.17 30.97
CA LEU A 140 16.29 60.30 30.43
C LEU A 140 15.99 58.82 30.70
N ASP A 141 15.58 58.48 31.92
CA ASP A 141 15.24 57.10 32.29
C ASP A 141 14.00 56.60 31.54
N PHE A 142 12.98 57.45 31.37
CA PHE A 142 11.81 57.15 30.55
C PHE A 142 12.19 56.92 29.08
N ALA A 143 13.02 57.81 28.51
CA ALA A 143 13.49 57.68 27.13
C ALA A 143 14.33 56.40 26.92
N ARG A 144 15.17 56.04 27.90
CA ARG A 144 15.94 54.78 27.88
C ARG A 144 15.04 53.55 27.91
N GLN A 145 14.04 53.53 28.79
CA GLN A 145 13.08 52.43 28.86
C GLN A 145 12.27 52.31 27.56
N SER A 146 11.84 53.43 26.98
CA SER A 146 11.14 53.46 25.70
C SER A 146 12.02 52.92 24.55
N ALA A 147 13.29 53.34 24.50
CA ALA A 147 14.25 52.86 23.51
C ALA A 147 14.54 51.36 23.66
N GLN A 148 14.67 50.85 24.90
CA GLN A 148 14.83 49.43 25.19
C GLN A 148 13.61 48.63 24.72
N ALA A 149 12.39 49.08 25.08
CA ALA A 149 11.16 48.43 24.65
C ALA A 149 11.00 48.44 23.11
N ALA A 150 11.38 49.52 22.44
CA ALA A 150 11.39 49.59 20.98
C ALA A 150 12.43 48.63 20.36
N SER A 151 13.62 48.52 20.95
CA SER A 151 14.67 47.59 20.52
C SER A 151 14.21 46.12 20.67
N GLU A 152 13.57 45.78 21.79
CA GLU A 152 13.03 44.43 22.02
C GLU A 152 11.93 44.09 21.02
N ARG A 153 11.00 45.03 20.75
CA ARG A 153 9.97 44.86 19.72
C ARG A 153 10.58 44.67 18.33
N THR A 154 11.65 45.41 18.01
CA THR A 154 12.33 45.28 16.71
C THR A 154 12.97 43.90 16.57
N LEU A 155 13.69 43.43 17.60
CA LEU A 155 14.26 42.08 17.63
C LEU A 155 13.19 40.99 17.52
N GLN A 156 12.04 41.17 18.17
CA GLN A 156 10.91 40.24 18.07
C GLN A 156 10.37 40.19 16.64
N LEU A 157 10.11 41.35 16.03
CA LEU A 157 9.63 41.44 14.65
C LEU A 157 10.63 40.87 13.64
N GLU A 158 11.94 41.04 13.86
CA GLU A 158 12.97 40.42 13.03
C GLU A 158 12.96 38.89 13.12
N ARG A 159 12.77 38.34 14.31
CA ARG A 159 12.64 36.89 14.51
C ARG A 159 11.38 36.35 13.85
N ASP A 160 10.25 37.02 14.03
CA ASP A 160 8.97 36.63 13.43
C ASP A 160 9.07 36.68 11.89
N LEU A 161 9.67 37.74 11.34
CA LEU A 161 9.91 37.89 9.91
C LEU A 161 10.89 36.84 9.36
N ALA A 162 11.93 36.47 10.11
CA ALA A 162 12.81 35.38 9.73
C ALA A 162 12.09 34.02 9.72
N ALA A 163 11.25 33.76 10.72
CA ALA A 163 10.43 32.54 10.78
C ALA A 163 9.43 32.46 9.61
N GLU A 164 8.76 33.57 9.29
CA GLU A 164 7.85 33.66 8.14
C GLU A 164 8.57 33.47 6.81
N ARG A 165 9.77 34.03 6.65
CA ARG A 165 10.59 33.82 5.43
C ARG A 165 10.99 32.35 5.28
N ALA A 166 11.49 31.73 6.35
CA ALA A 166 11.83 30.32 6.34
C ALA A 166 10.61 29.44 6.05
N GLY A 167 9.44 29.76 6.62
CA GLY A 167 8.18 29.08 6.35
C GLY A 167 7.75 29.21 4.88
N LYS A 168 7.86 30.41 4.30
CA LYS A 168 7.57 30.65 2.87
C LYS A 168 8.52 29.89 1.95
N GLU A 169 9.81 29.86 2.25
CA GLU A 169 10.81 29.10 1.49
C GLU A 169 10.53 27.60 1.54
N ALA A 170 10.19 27.06 2.72
CA ALA A 170 9.82 25.66 2.88
C ALA A 170 8.55 25.31 2.07
N LEU A 171 7.52 26.15 2.11
CA LEU A 171 6.31 25.96 1.33
C LEU A 171 6.57 26.07 -0.18
N ALA A 172 7.42 27.00 -0.61
CA ALA A 172 7.80 27.14 -2.01
C ALA A 172 8.56 25.90 -2.51
N PHE A 173 9.45 25.34 -1.70
CA PHE A 173 10.14 24.09 -2.01
C PHE A 173 9.16 22.91 -2.13
N GLN A 174 8.25 22.75 -1.17
CA GLN A 174 7.22 21.71 -1.21
C GLN A 174 6.31 21.84 -2.45
N LEU A 175 5.94 23.06 -2.83
CA LEU A 175 5.14 23.31 -4.03
C LEU A 175 5.92 22.96 -5.30
N ALA A 176 7.20 23.33 -5.39
CA ALA A 176 8.05 22.98 -6.52
C ALA A 176 8.21 21.46 -6.68
N ASP A 177 8.41 20.74 -5.57
CA ASP A 177 8.50 19.29 -5.57
C ASP A 177 7.16 18.62 -5.93
N ALA A 178 6.03 19.12 -5.40
CA ALA A 178 4.71 18.65 -5.78
C ALA A 178 4.42 18.85 -7.28
N CYS A 179 4.79 20.01 -7.85
CA CYS A 179 4.66 20.26 -9.29
C CYS A 179 5.53 19.30 -10.12
N ARG A 180 6.77 19.02 -9.68
CA ARG A 180 7.64 18.02 -10.34
C ARG A 180 7.01 16.62 -10.29
N GLN A 181 6.52 16.20 -9.14
CA GLN A 181 5.82 14.92 -8.99
C GLN A 181 4.59 14.85 -9.89
N GLN A 182 3.75 15.88 -9.91
CA GLN A 182 2.59 15.94 -10.80
C GLN A 182 3.00 15.79 -12.27
N SER A 183 4.00 16.54 -12.73
CA SER A 183 4.48 16.43 -14.12
C SER A 183 5.02 15.04 -14.46
N SER A 184 5.69 14.37 -13.51
CA SER A 184 6.19 13.01 -13.69
C SER A 184 5.06 11.98 -13.78
N LEU A 185 4.01 12.14 -12.96
CA LEU A 185 2.84 11.28 -12.97
C LEU A 185 2.00 11.48 -14.24
N GLU A 186 1.86 12.73 -14.71
CA GLU A 186 1.19 13.05 -15.97
C GLU A 186 1.93 12.43 -17.16
N ALA A 187 3.27 12.52 -17.19
CA ALA A 187 4.08 11.88 -18.21
C ALA A 187 3.95 10.35 -18.19
N ALA A 188 4.05 9.72 -17.01
CA ALA A 188 3.89 8.27 -16.86
C ALA A 188 2.49 7.80 -17.26
N LEU A 189 1.45 8.59 -16.94
CA LEU A 189 0.07 8.29 -17.34
C LEU A 189 -0.11 8.42 -18.85
N ALA A 190 0.49 9.43 -19.48
CA ALA A 190 0.44 9.59 -20.93
C ALA A 190 1.15 8.43 -21.66
N GLU A 191 2.32 8.01 -21.16
CA GLU A 191 3.07 6.85 -21.66
C GLU A 191 2.26 5.56 -21.49
N ALA A 192 1.72 5.29 -20.30
CA ALA A 192 0.87 4.13 -20.06
C ALA A 192 -0.36 4.11 -21.00
N ARG A 193 -1.01 5.26 -21.22
CA ARG A 193 -2.11 5.36 -22.19
C ARG A 193 -1.65 5.02 -23.60
N HIS A 194 -0.49 5.51 -24.02
CA HIS A 194 0.07 5.21 -25.33
C HIS A 194 0.33 3.70 -25.49
N ASP A 195 0.99 3.10 -24.51
CA ASP A 195 1.30 1.66 -24.50
C ASP A 195 0.03 0.81 -24.53
N PHE A 196 -0.98 1.16 -23.72
CA PHE A 196 -2.26 0.46 -23.75
C PHE A 196 -2.95 0.56 -25.11
N THR A 197 -2.90 1.71 -25.77
CA THR A 197 -3.47 1.84 -27.13
C THR A 197 -2.69 1.01 -28.16
N ALA A 198 -1.36 0.95 -28.04
CA ALA A 198 -0.52 0.14 -28.91
C ALA A 198 -0.78 -1.36 -28.71
N GLU A 199 -0.89 -1.83 -27.47
CA GLU A 199 -1.23 -3.22 -27.15
C GLU A 199 -2.65 -3.59 -27.59
N LEU A 200 -3.63 -2.71 -27.40
CA LEU A 200 -4.99 -2.92 -27.90
C LEU A 200 -5.01 -3.07 -29.43
N GLU A 201 -4.24 -2.25 -30.15
CA GLU A 201 -4.15 -2.34 -31.60
C GLU A 201 -3.45 -3.63 -32.05
N LYS A 202 -2.36 -4.04 -31.38
CA LYS A 202 -1.71 -5.35 -31.63
C LYS A 202 -2.69 -6.51 -31.42
N LEU A 203 -3.48 -6.47 -30.35
CA LEU A 203 -4.49 -7.51 -30.07
C LEU A 203 -5.59 -7.52 -31.12
N ARG A 204 -6.08 -6.37 -31.56
CA ARG A 204 -7.05 -6.27 -32.67
C ARG A 204 -6.50 -6.88 -33.95
N GLN A 205 -5.26 -6.56 -34.31
CA GLN A 205 -4.62 -7.12 -35.51
C GLN A 205 -4.40 -8.63 -35.37
N ALA A 206 -4.02 -9.12 -34.20
CA ALA A 206 -3.88 -10.55 -33.94
C ALA A 206 -5.22 -11.29 -34.05
N LEU A 207 -6.31 -10.68 -33.54
CA LEU A 207 -7.66 -11.19 -33.66
C LEU A 207 -8.10 -11.27 -35.12
N LEU A 208 -7.96 -10.17 -35.88
CA LEU A 208 -8.30 -10.15 -37.31
C LEU A 208 -7.56 -11.23 -38.10
N ARG A 209 -6.25 -11.39 -37.88
CA ARG A 209 -5.47 -12.48 -38.51
C ARG A 209 -5.92 -13.87 -38.08
N SER A 210 -6.45 -14.03 -36.86
CA SER A 210 -7.00 -15.30 -36.40
C SER A 210 -8.34 -15.60 -37.07
N GLU A 211 -9.20 -14.60 -37.22
CA GLU A 211 -10.48 -14.69 -37.93
C GLU A 211 -10.25 -15.02 -39.40
N GLU A 212 -9.34 -14.31 -40.09
CA GLU A 212 -8.96 -14.62 -41.48
C GLU A 212 -8.48 -16.06 -41.66
N ARG A 213 -7.66 -16.57 -40.73
CA ARG A 213 -7.20 -17.97 -40.75
C ARG A 213 -8.36 -18.96 -40.54
N CYS A 214 -9.30 -18.63 -39.64
CA CYS A 214 -10.49 -19.43 -39.42
C CYS A 214 -11.37 -19.45 -40.68
N ASP A 215 -11.66 -18.29 -41.28
CA ASP A 215 -12.43 -18.17 -42.52
C ASP A 215 -11.80 -18.95 -43.67
N ASP A 216 -10.47 -18.87 -43.82
CA ASP A 216 -9.75 -19.64 -44.84
C ASP A 216 -9.80 -21.15 -44.57
N SER A 217 -9.73 -21.56 -43.30
CA SER A 217 -9.89 -22.97 -42.92
C SER A 217 -11.31 -23.48 -43.18
N GLU A 218 -12.33 -22.65 -42.92
CA GLU A 218 -13.73 -22.95 -43.20
C GLU A 218 -13.97 -23.10 -44.70
N LYS A 219 -13.47 -22.16 -45.53
CA LYS A 219 -13.53 -22.26 -46.99
C LYS A 219 -12.88 -23.54 -47.51
N ARG A 220 -11.70 -23.90 -46.98
CA ARG A 220 -11.02 -25.16 -47.37
C ARG A 220 -11.85 -26.38 -47.00
N ALA A 221 -12.39 -26.43 -45.78
CA ALA A 221 -13.24 -27.52 -45.33
C ALA A 221 -14.51 -27.65 -46.18
N LEU A 222 -15.16 -26.54 -46.54
CA LEU A 222 -16.32 -26.55 -47.45
C LEU A 222 -15.96 -27.10 -48.84
N LEU A 223 -14.81 -26.70 -49.39
CA LEU A 223 -14.34 -27.23 -50.67
C LEU A 223 -13.99 -28.72 -50.60
N GLU A 224 -13.45 -29.20 -49.48
CA GLU A 224 -13.20 -30.63 -49.25
C GLU A 224 -14.51 -31.41 -49.15
N ILE A 225 -15.50 -30.91 -48.39
CA ILE A 225 -16.84 -31.49 -48.31
C ILE A 225 -17.48 -31.58 -49.69
N ASP A 226 -17.39 -30.52 -50.51
CA ASP A 226 -17.96 -30.55 -51.87
C ASP A 226 -17.22 -31.53 -52.78
N LYS A 227 -15.90 -31.63 -52.68
CA LYS A 227 -15.12 -32.68 -53.38
C LYS A 227 -15.59 -34.07 -52.96
N GLU A 228 -15.67 -34.34 -51.66
CA GLU A 228 -16.16 -35.62 -51.12
C GLU A 228 -17.58 -35.94 -51.58
N ARG A 229 -18.49 -34.96 -51.59
CA ARG A 229 -19.84 -35.11 -52.14
C ARG A 229 -19.81 -35.48 -53.62
N THR A 230 -19.00 -34.83 -54.43
CA THR A 230 -18.89 -35.18 -55.86
C THR A 230 -18.31 -36.58 -56.08
N VAL A 231 -17.32 -36.99 -55.28
CA VAL A 231 -16.76 -38.35 -55.31
C VAL A 231 -17.81 -39.37 -54.87
N ALA A 232 -18.52 -39.11 -53.77
CA ALA A 232 -19.59 -39.99 -53.28
C ALA A 232 -20.70 -40.17 -54.33
N VAL A 233 -21.11 -39.10 -55.03
CA VAL A 233 -22.10 -39.19 -56.12
C VAL A 233 -21.56 -40.04 -57.29
N LYS A 234 -20.27 -39.90 -57.65
CA LYS A 234 -19.64 -40.73 -58.70
C LYS A 234 -19.60 -42.19 -58.29
N LEU A 235 -19.13 -42.49 -57.08
CA LEU A 235 -19.09 -43.86 -56.53
C LEU A 235 -20.49 -44.47 -56.44
N HIS A 236 -21.51 -43.70 -56.05
CA HIS A 236 -22.89 -44.16 -56.06
C HIS A 236 -23.38 -44.53 -57.47
N LYS A 237 -23.03 -43.74 -58.49
CA LYS A 237 -23.35 -44.06 -59.90
C LYS A 237 -22.61 -45.31 -60.39
N GLU A 238 -21.31 -45.42 -60.12
CA GLU A 238 -20.50 -46.58 -60.47
C GLU A 238 -21.02 -47.86 -59.79
N LEU A 239 -21.39 -47.77 -58.51
CA LEU A 239 -21.98 -48.86 -57.76
C LEU A 239 -23.37 -49.24 -58.30
N ALA A 240 -24.21 -48.26 -58.66
CA ALA A 240 -25.49 -48.52 -59.32
C ALA A 240 -25.30 -49.21 -60.67
N GLN A 241 -24.33 -48.77 -61.48
CA GLN A 241 -23.98 -49.40 -62.75
C GLN A 241 -23.46 -50.83 -62.56
N ALA A 242 -22.57 -51.05 -61.59
CA ALA A 242 -22.06 -52.38 -61.28
C ALA A 242 -23.17 -53.33 -60.81
N ARG A 243 -24.10 -52.85 -59.98
CA ARG A 243 -25.30 -53.61 -59.59
C ARG A 243 -26.19 -53.94 -60.79
N HIS A 244 -26.41 -52.99 -61.69
CA HIS A 244 -27.20 -53.22 -62.91
C HIS A 244 -26.54 -54.27 -63.81
N ASN A 245 -25.24 -54.13 -64.10
CA ASN A 245 -24.48 -55.10 -64.87
C ASN A 245 -24.52 -56.49 -64.21
N HIS A 246 -24.37 -56.56 -62.88
CA HIS A 246 -24.46 -57.82 -62.15
C HIS A 246 -25.85 -58.46 -62.28
N GLN A 247 -26.92 -57.67 -62.13
CA GLN A 247 -28.28 -58.13 -62.33
C GLN A 247 -28.50 -58.63 -63.77
N GLU A 248 -28.01 -57.93 -64.80
CA GLU A 248 -28.06 -58.42 -66.18
C GLU A 248 -27.33 -59.74 -66.35
N THR A 249 -26.15 -59.91 -65.73
CA THR A 249 -25.41 -61.18 -65.79
C THR A 249 -26.14 -62.30 -65.04
N GLU A 250 -26.76 -62.00 -63.89
CA GLU A 250 -27.60 -62.97 -63.18
C GLU A 250 -28.80 -63.39 -64.03
N ASP A 251 -29.47 -62.46 -64.69
CA ASP A 251 -30.62 -62.75 -65.54
C ASP A 251 -30.22 -63.54 -66.80
N ARG A 252 -29.06 -63.24 -67.40
CA ARG A 252 -28.45 -64.07 -68.46
C ARG A 252 -28.14 -65.48 -67.97
N ASN A 253 -27.46 -65.62 -66.84
CA ASN A 253 -27.14 -66.92 -66.25
C ASN A 253 -28.41 -67.70 -65.89
N ARG A 254 -29.45 -67.03 -65.36
CA ARG A 254 -30.76 -67.65 -65.10
C ARG A 254 -31.40 -68.13 -66.40
N ALA A 255 -31.38 -67.32 -67.45
CA ALA A 255 -31.88 -67.72 -68.76
C ALA A 255 -31.12 -68.94 -69.32
N GLU A 256 -29.79 -68.93 -69.26
CA GLU A 256 -28.94 -70.07 -69.65
C GLU A 256 -29.25 -71.32 -68.82
N VAL A 257 -29.39 -71.20 -67.50
CA VAL A 257 -29.78 -72.33 -66.62
C VAL A 257 -31.16 -72.86 -67.00
N THR A 258 -32.14 -71.99 -67.26
CA THR A 258 -33.48 -72.44 -67.70
C THR A 258 -33.42 -73.14 -69.07
N GLN A 259 -32.59 -72.67 -69.99
CA GLN A 259 -32.36 -73.32 -71.28
C GLN A 259 -31.69 -74.69 -71.10
N LEU A 260 -30.65 -74.79 -70.27
CA LEU A 260 -29.99 -76.05 -69.96
C LEU A 260 -30.94 -77.03 -69.25
N GLN A 261 -31.79 -76.56 -68.34
CA GLN A 261 -32.82 -77.36 -67.70
C GLN A 261 -33.86 -77.87 -68.71
N HIS A 262 -34.25 -77.04 -69.67
CA HIS A 262 -35.13 -77.44 -70.77
C HIS A 262 -34.47 -78.53 -71.63
N ASN A 263 -33.25 -78.31 -72.11
CA ASN A 263 -32.49 -79.28 -72.91
C ASN A 263 -32.25 -80.60 -72.14
N LEU A 264 -31.97 -80.55 -70.83
CA LEU A 264 -31.87 -81.74 -69.99
C LEU A 264 -33.21 -82.46 -69.84
N GLY A 265 -34.32 -81.71 -69.78
CA GLY A 265 -35.67 -82.26 -69.82
C GLY A 265 -35.95 -83.01 -71.12
N GLU A 266 -35.62 -82.40 -72.26
CA GLU A 266 -35.73 -83.01 -73.59
C GLU A 266 -34.87 -84.28 -73.69
N LEU A 267 -33.58 -84.21 -73.31
CA LEU A 267 -32.68 -85.36 -73.32
C LEU A 267 -33.14 -86.49 -72.39
N ARG A 268 -33.71 -86.17 -71.22
CA ARG A 268 -34.30 -87.18 -70.33
C ARG A 268 -35.54 -87.82 -70.94
N GLN A 269 -36.36 -87.04 -71.66
CA GLN A 269 -37.50 -87.57 -72.39
C GLN A 269 -37.04 -88.50 -73.53
N GLU A 270 -36.04 -88.09 -74.32
CA GLU A 270 -35.43 -88.92 -75.36
C GLU A 270 -34.82 -90.21 -74.77
N LEU A 271 -34.10 -90.11 -73.65
CA LEU A 271 -33.57 -91.27 -72.94
C LEU A 271 -34.71 -92.17 -72.46
N GLY A 272 -35.79 -91.62 -71.91
CA GLY A 272 -36.97 -92.39 -71.50
C GLY A 272 -37.64 -93.11 -72.68
N ILE A 273 -37.73 -92.47 -73.84
CA ILE A 273 -38.21 -93.09 -75.09
C ILE A 273 -37.27 -94.23 -75.50
N ALA A 274 -35.96 -93.99 -75.48
CA ALA A 274 -34.96 -95.00 -75.84
C ALA A 274 -34.93 -96.18 -74.86
N GLU A 275 -35.02 -95.93 -73.55
CA GLU A 275 -35.15 -96.96 -72.51
C GLU A 275 -36.44 -97.74 -72.66
N GLY A 276 -37.56 -97.08 -72.99
CA GLY A 276 -38.83 -97.73 -73.33
C GLY A 276 -38.69 -98.66 -74.54
N ALA A 277 -38.07 -98.18 -75.62
CA ALA A 277 -37.77 -99.01 -76.80
C ALA A 277 -36.84 -100.19 -76.44
N LEU A 278 -35.87 -99.98 -75.55
CA LEU A 278 -34.95 -101.02 -75.10
C LEU A 278 -35.65 -102.05 -74.20
N GLN A 279 -36.57 -101.62 -73.33
CA GLN A 279 -37.45 -102.52 -72.57
C GLN A 279 -38.36 -103.33 -73.50
N GLU A 280 -38.89 -102.73 -74.56
CA GLU A 280 -39.70 -103.42 -75.56
C GLU A 280 -38.87 -104.46 -76.34
N ILE A 281 -37.63 -104.13 -76.71
CA ILE A 281 -36.67 -105.08 -77.29
C ILE A 281 -36.32 -106.20 -76.29
N ARG A 282 -36.13 -105.89 -75.00
CA ARG A 282 -35.89 -106.91 -73.96
C ARG A 282 -37.10 -107.82 -73.77
N ALA A 283 -38.32 -107.27 -73.75
CA ALA A 283 -39.55 -108.03 -73.62
C ALA A 283 -39.79 -108.93 -74.84
N THR A 284 -39.50 -108.44 -76.04
CA THR A 284 -39.56 -109.27 -77.26
C THR A 284 -38.49 -110.36 -77.25
N SER A 285 -37.26 -110.07 -76.81
CA SER A 285 -36.19 -111.06 -76.64
C SER A 285 -36.52 -112.09 -75.55
N GLN A 286 -37.15 -111.71 -74.44
CA GLN A 286 -37.65 -112.62 -73.42
C GLN A 286 -38.74 -113.55 -73.96
N ARG A 287 -39.72 -113.00 -74.70
CA ARG A 287 -40.73 -113.85 -75.39
C ARG A 287 -40.09 -114.81 -76.38
N GLN A 288 -39.06 -114.38 -77.11
CA GLN A 288 -38.30 -115.26 -78.00
C GLN A 288 -37.52 -116.33 -77.21
N ALA A 289 -36.95 -116.00 -76.06
CA ALA A 289 -36.27 -116.95 -75.19
C ALA A 289 -37.24 -117.98 -74.57
N GLU A 290 -38.44 -117.56 -74.18
CA GLU A 290 -39.52 -118.45 -73.74
C GLU A 290 -39.97 -119.38 -74.88
N GLN A 291 -40.11 -118.85 -76.10
CA GLN A 291 -40.41 -119.67 -77.29
C GLN A 291 -39.31 -120.70 -77.56
N LEU A 292 -38.04 -120.32 -77.45
CA LEU A 292 -36.90 -121.24 -77.59
C LEU A 292 -36.88 -122.30 -76.47
N HIS A 293 -37.23 -121.92 -75.24
CA HIS A 293 -37.33 -122.86 -74.13
C HIS A 293 -38.44 -123.88 -74.37
N LEU A 294 -39.61 -123.45 -74.86
CA LEU A 294 -40.69 -124.34 -75.27
C LEU A 294 -40.26 -125.30 -76.40
N PHE A 295 -39.52 -124.82 -77.40
CA PHE A 295 -38.96 -125.69 -78.45
C PHE A 295 -37.94 -126.68 -77.89
N SER A 296 -37.11 -126.29 -76.91
CA SER A 296 -36.15 -127.18 -76.27
C SER A 296 -36.83 -128.28 -75.45
N VAL A 297 -37.93 -127.97 -74.76
CA VAL A 297 -38.74 -128.97 -74.04
C VAL A 297 -39.41 -129.92 -75.03
N ALA A 298 -39.96 -129.42 -76.12
CA ALA A 298 -40.53 -130.25 -77.18
C ALA A 298 -39.48 -131.17 -77.86
N LEU A 299 -38.24 -130.70 -78.00
CA LEU A 299 -37.12 -131.52 -78.49
C LEU A 299 -36.73 -132.61 -77.49
N ALA A 300 -36.67 -132.30 -76.18
CA ALA A 300 -36.40 -133.30 -75.15
C ALA A 300 -37.50 -134.36 -75.06
N GLU A 301 -38.77 -133.98 -75.27
CA GLU A 301 -39.89 -134.93 -75.38
C GLU A 301 -39.76 -135.83 -76.62
N ARG A 302 -39.26 -135.30 -77.75
CA ARG A 302 -39.02 -136.09 -78.97
C ARG A 302 -37.84 -137.05 -78.81
N ASP A 303 -36.78 -136.64 -78.11
CA ASP A 303 -35.63 -137.50 -77.83
C ASP A 303 -35.96 -138.61 -76.82
N THR A 304 -36.81 -138.34 -75.83
CA THR A 304 -37.30 -139.39 -74.91
C THR A 304 -38.22 -140.40 -75.62
N GLN A 305 -39.09 -139.95 -76.54
CA GLN A 305 -39.88 -140.84 -77.40
C GLN A 305 -38.99 -141.71 -78.30
N LYS A 306 -37.92 -141.14 -78.84
CA LYS A 306 -36.93 -141.86 -79.67
C LYS A 306 -36.16 -142.91 -78.87
N ALA A 307 -35.76 -142.60 -77.63
CA ALA A 307 -35.08 -143.53 -76.74
C ALA A 307 -35.97 -144.72 -76.34
N LEU A 308 -37.28 -144.50 -76.13
CA LEU A 308 -38.24 -145.57 -75.84
C LEU A 308 -38.43 -146.51 -77.03
N MET A 309 -38.60 -145.98 -78.24
CA MET A 309 -38.70 -146.75 -79.49
C MET A 309 -37.43 -147.57 -79.78
N GLN A 310 -36.24 -147.03 -79.45
CA GLN A 310 -34.98 -147.77 -79.56
C GLN A 310 -34.88 -148.91 -78.53
N ARG A 311 -35.44 -148.74 -77.33
CA ARG A 311 -35.44 -149.75 -76.28
C ARG A 311 -36.39 -150.92 -76.60
N GLU A 312 -37.52 -150.65 -77.23
CA GLU A 312 -38.44 -151.67 -77.75
C GLU A 312 -37.81 -152.49 -78.88
N LEU A 313 -37.02 -151.85 -79.74
CA LEU A 313 -36.28 -152.52 -80.82
C LEU A 313 -35.22 -153.51 -80.30
N VAL A 314 -34.51 -153.16 -79.22
CA VAL A 314 -33.50 -154.03 -78.60
C VAL A 314 -34.14 -155.25 -77.94
N ILE A 315 -35.33 -155.11 -77.35
CA ILE A 315 -36.07 -156.24 -76.73
C ILE A 315 -36.60 -157.21 -77.79
N CYS A 316 -37.10 -156.70 -78.92
CA CYS A 316 -37.53 -157.54 -80.04
C CYS A 316 -36.38 -158.29 -80.72
N GLN A 317 -35.19 -157.70 -80.79
CA GLN A 317 -33.99 -158.34 -81.35
C GLN A 317 -33.43 -159.44 -80.43
N GLY A 318 -33.57 -159.31 -79.10
CA GLY A 318 -33.19 -160.35 -78.13
C GLY A 318 -34.06 -161.61 -78.20
N ASN A 319 -35.36 -161.47 -78.50
CA ASN A 319 -36.29 -162.60 -78.61
C ASN A 319 -36.15 -163.41 -79.92
N VAL A 320 -35.51 -162.83 -80.95
CA VAL A 320 -35.27 -163.51 -82.24
C VAL A 320 -33.97 -164.34 -82.21
N ALA A 321 -33.02 -163.99 -81.34
CA ALA A 321 -31.76 -164.72 -81.17
C ALA A 321 -31.92 -165.99 -80.28
N SER A 322 -32.85 -166.01 -79.33
CA SER A 322 -33.04 -167.17 -78.43
C SER A 322 -33.90 -168.30 -79.02
N LEU A 323 -34.56 -168.09 -80.16
CA LEU A 323 -35.35 -169.11 -80.87
C LEU A 323 -34.61 -169.76 -82.04
N THR A 324 -33.37 -169.34 -82.34
CA THR A 324 -32.59 -169.80 -83.51
C THR A 324 -31.47 -170.82 -83.19
N GLU A 325 -31.29 -171.23 -81.93
CA GLU A 325 -30.21 -172.15 -81.54
C GLU A 325 -30.66 -173.58 -81.13
N GLU A 326 -31.96 -173.89 -81.07
CA GLU A 326 -32.43 -175.21 -80.60
C GLU A 326 -33.42 -175.96 -81.51
N LEU A 327 -33.22 -176.07 -82.84
CA LEU A 327 -33.60 -177.32 -83.57
C LEU A 327 -33.22 -177.32 -85.07
N LEU A 328 -32.08 -177.97 -85.37
CA LEU A 328 -32.04 -179.07 -86.36
C LEU A 328 -32.98 -180.20 -85.87
N PRO A 329 -33.64 -181.04 -86.70
CA PRO A 329 -33.59 -181.13 -88.16
C PRO A 329 -34.98 -181.20 -88.87
N PHE A 330 -34.90 -181.16 -90.20
CA PHE A 330 -35.89 -181.54 -91.23
C PHE A 330 -37.05 -180.58 -91.60
N ARG A 331 -36.77 -179.82 -92.67
CA ARG A 331 -37.47 -179.77 -93.98
C ARG A 331 -38.97 -179.48 -94.01
N THR A 332 -39.34 -178.39 -94.71
CA THR A 332 -40.29 -178.29 -95.86
C THR A 332 -40.41 -176.80 -96.28
N VAL A 333 -40.10 -176.38 -97.51
CA VAL A 333 -40.86 -176.44 -98.80
C VAL A 333 -42.03 -175.43 -98.89
N ALA A 334 -41.70 -174.25 -99.48
CA ALA A 334 -42.42 -173.43 -100.48
C ALA A 334 -43.84 -172.85 -100.15
N PRO A 335 -44.39 -171.84 -100.87
CA PRO A 335 -43.86 -170.92 -101.92
C PRO A 335 -44.26 -169.42 -101.74
N THR A 336 -44.01 -168.59 -102.77
CA THR A 336 -44.76 -167.35 -103.19
C THR A 336 -44.72 -166.09 -102.29
N ILE A 337 -44.82 -164.82 -102.73
CA ILE A 337 -44.81 -164.08 -104.01
C ILE A 337 -44.76 -162.57 -103.63
N HIS A 338 -44.06 -161.79 -104.46
CA HIS A 338 -44.21 -160.38 -104.91
C HIS A 338 -44.85 -159.29 -104.03
N GLY A 339 -44.54 -157.99 -104.18
CA GLY A 339 -43.86 -157.23 -105.24
C GLY A 339 -43.38 -155.88 -104.68
N ALA A 340 -42.29 -155.30 -105.19
CA ALA A 340 -42.22 -154.50 -106.42
C ALA A 340 -42.87 -153.11 -106.30
N SER A 341 -42.04 -152.04 -106.32
CA SER A 341 -42.12 -151.03 -107.39
C SER A 341 -40.93 -150.05 -107.36
N LYS A 342 -40.32 -149.96 -108.55
CA LYS A 342 -39.52 -148.88 -109.15
C LYS A 342 -40.34 -147.56 -109.30
N PRO A 343 -39.95 -146.58 -110.17
CA PRO A 343 -38.70 -145.86 -110.46
C PRO A 343 -38.95 -144.31 -110.43
N LYS A 344 -38.10 -143.34 -110.82
CA LYS A 344 -37.64 -143.00 -112.19
C LYS A 344 -36.92 -141.63 -112.20
N LYS A 345 -35.94 -141.48 -113.11
CA LYS A 345 -35.35 -140.21 -113.61
C LYS A 345 -36.42 -139.26 -114.21
N ARG A 346 -36.20 -137.92 -114.16
CA ARG A 346 -35.77 -137.00 -115.27
C ARG A 346 -36.39 -135.55 -115.20
N ARG A 347 -35.50 -134.55 -115.29
CA ARG A 347 -35.51 -133.28 -116.11
C ARG A 347 -36.51 -132.11 -115.88
N LYS A 348 -35.93 -130.88 -115.82
CA LYS A 348 -36.32 -129.56 -116.43
C LYS A 348 -37.67 -128.95 -115.97
N THR A 349 -37.93 -127.66 -115.70
CA THR A 349 -37.49 -126.27 -116.03
C THR A 349 -38.06 -125.36 -114.91
N GLY A 350 -37.48 -124.23 -114.49
CA GLY A 350 -37.62 -122.89 -115.10
C GLY A 350 -38.75 -122.03 -114.48
N SER A 351 -38.41 -120.75 -114.25
CA SER A 351 -39.23 -119.54 -113.96
C SER A 351 -39.64 -119.16 -112.52
N ASP A 352 -39.17 -117.95 -112.19
CA ASP A 352 -39.63 -116.88 -111.29
C ASP A 352 -39.73 -117.06 -109.78
#